data_AF-A0A9J7FBN8-F1
#
_entry.id   AF-A0A9J7FBN8-F1
#
_cell.length_a   1.000
_cell.length_b   1.000
_cell.length_c   1.000
_cell.angle_alpha   90.00
_cell.angle_beta   90.00
_cell.angle_gamma   90.00
#
_symmetry.space_group_name_H-M   'P 1'
#
loop_
_entity.id
_entity.type
_entity.pdbx_description
1 polymer ?
#
loop_
_entity_poly.entity_id
_entity_poly.type
_entity_poly.pdbx_seq_one_letter_code
_entity_poly.pdbx_strand_id
1 'polypeptide(L)'
;MITGCPLCRKGLREGAVMPTFLFQVSKKLRGEVGLLFTNRTKEEVNEWFTKYTEMDFARAGNKATLTVSLDPGPLEQFPHSMEPQLRQLGLPTALKKGVVTLLSDYEVCKEGDVLTPEQARVLKLFGYEMAEFKVTIKYMWDAQSGRFQQMDDDLPESCSVEGAGVEQ
;
A
#
# COMPACT_ATOMS: atom_id res chain seq x y z
N MET A 1 -13.74 1.28 1.10
CA MET A 1 -12.92 1.51 -0.11
C MET A 1 -13.79 2.28 -1.10
N ILE A 2 -13.70 3.61 -1.12
CA ILE A 2 -14.37 4.44 -2.13
C ILE A 2 -13.28 5.33 -2.72
N THR A 3 -12.80 4.92 -3.88
CA THR A 3 -11.92 5.68 -4.75
C THR A 3 -12.64 6.95 -5.21
N GLY A 4 -11.86 8.00 -5.49
CA GLY A 4 -12.31 9.37 -5.59
C GLY A 4 -13.58 9.58 -6.44
N CYS A 5 -14.60 10.14 -5.79
CA CYS A 5 -15.79 10.67 -6.45
C CYS A 5 -15.77 12.20 -6.34
N PRO A 6 -15.80 12.97 -7.46
CA PRO A 6 -15.88 14.44 -7.43
C PRO A 6 -17.22 14.97 -6.87
N LEU A 7 -18.17 14.08 -6.57
CA LEU A 7 -19.52 14.43 -6.12
C LEU A 7 -19.60 14.98 -4.69
N CYS A 8 -18.55 14.89 -3.87
CA CYS A 8 -18.56 15.54 -2.55
C CYS A 8 -18.55 17.09 -2.62
N ARG A 9 -18.44 17.71 -3.80
CA ARG A 9 -18.48 19.18 -3.95
C ARG A 9 -19.87 19.79 -4.23
N LYS A 10 -20.87 19.01 -4.63
CA LYS A 10 -22.20 19.55 -4.99
C LYS A 10 -23.29 18.98 -4.08
N GLY A 11 -23.42 19.57 -2.91
CA GLY A 11 -24.49 19.21 -1.98
C GLY A 11 -24.40 19.95 -0.66
N LEU A 12 -24.08 21.24 -0.68
CA LEU A 12 -24.07 22.04 0.53
C LEU A 12 -24.80 23.35 0.24
N ARG A 13 -26.11 23.37 0.55
CA ARG A 13 -26.94 24.56 0.47
C ARG A 13 -26.37 25.64 1.39
N GLU A 14 -26.34 26.87 0.86
CA GLU A 14 -26.05 28.10 1.58
C GLU A 14 -26.94 28.19 2.83
N GLY A 15 -26.32 28.34 4.01
CA GLY A 15 -27.01 28.64 5.27
C GLY A 15 -26.83 27.64 6.41
N ALA A 16 -26.17 26.50 6.20
CA ALA A 16 -25.79 25.64 7.32
C ALA A 16 -24.43 26.07 7.88
N VAL A 17 -24.39 26.48 9.16
CA VAL A 17 -23.13 26.58 9.92
C VAL A 17 -22.43 25.24 9.76
N MET A 18 -21.30 25.23 9.04
CA MET A 18 -20.50 24.01 8.89
C MET A 18 -20.20 23.50 10.29
N PRO A 19 -20.62 22.27 10.65
CA PRO A 19 -20.36 21.78 11.97
C PRO A 19 -18.84 21.71 12.12
N THR A 20 -18.32 22.38 13.14
CA THR A 20 -16.90 22.72 13.32
C THR A 20 -15.96 21.51 13.24
N PHE A 21 -16.49 20.31 13.47
CA PHE A 21 -15.75 19.05 13.29
C PHE A 21 -15.40 18.77 11.82
N LEU A 22 -16.29 19.02 10.87
CA LEU A 22 -16.09 18.70 9.45
C LEU A 22 -14.98 19.58 8.84
N PHE A 23 -14.88 20.82 9.31
CA PHE A 23 -13.81 21.74 8.93
C PHE A 23 -12.45 21.31 9.50
N GLN A 24 -12.42 20.80 10.75
CA GLN A 24 -11.19 20.29 11.36
C GLN A 24 -10.72 19.00 10.68
N VAL A 25 -11.63 18.07 10.44
CA VAL A 25 -11.35 16.79 9.76
C VAL A 25 -10.88 17.04 8.33
N SER A 26 -11.55 17.90 7.55
CA SER A 26 -11.18 18.17 6.15
C SER A 26 -9.77 18.74 5.99
N LYS A 27 -9.26 19.52 6.96
CA LYS A 27 -7.87 20.00 6.96
C LYS A 27 -6.84 18.88 7.17
N LYS A 28 -7.23 17.80 7.85
CA LYS A 28 -6.36 16.68 8.23
C LYS A 28 -6.37 15.54 7.20
N LEU A 29 -7.33 15.54 6.27
CA LEU A 29 -7.42 14.55 5.20
C LEU A 29 -6.46 14.89 4.04
N ARG A 30 -5.15 14.72 4.25
CA ARG A 30 -4.12 14.86 3.21
C ARG A 30 -3.29 13.59 3.08
N GLY A 31 -3.05 13.15 1.85
CA GLY A 31 -2.28 11.93 1.57
C GLY A 31 -3.13 10.66 1.60
N GLU A 32 -2.51 9.53 1.97
CA GLU A 32 -3.15 8.22 2.08
C GLU A 32 -3.89 8.08 3.42
N VAL A 33 -5.07 8.69 3.51
CA VAL A 33 -5.88 8.73 4.74
C VAL A 33 -7.33 8.34 4.47
N GLY A 34 -7.94 7.61 5.40
CA GLY A 34 -9.33 7.18 5.35
C GLY A 34 -10.17 7.79 6.47
N LEU A 35 -11.49 7.80 6.27
CA LEU A 35 -12.46 8.09 7.34
C LEU A 35 -13.16 6.79 7.72
N LEU A 36 -13.18 6.53 9.03
CA LEU A 36 -13.96 5.44 9.62
C LEU A 36 -15.05 6.04 10.50
N PHE A 37 -16.30 5.65 10.25
CA PHE A 37 -17.43 5.94 11.12
C PHE A 37 -17.81 4.66 11.86
N THR A 38 -17.87 4.72 13.19
CA THR A 38 -18.20 3.58 14.03
C THR A 38 -18.90 4.06 15.30
N ASN A 39 -19.77 3.20 15.84
CA ASN A 39 -20.45 3.41 17.12
C ASN A 39 -19.74 2.69 18.28
N ARG A 40 -18.55 2.12 18.02
CA ARG A 40 -17.71 1.40 18.99
C ARG A 40 -16.87 2.36 19.83
N THR A 41 -16.41 1.91 20.99
CA THR A 41 -15.57 2.77 21.86
C THR A 41 -14.16 2.92 21.30
N LYS A 42 -13.44 3.92 21.79
CA LYS A 42 -12.04 4.17 21.43
C LYS A 42 -11.18 2.93 21.60
N GLU A 43 -11.34 2.27 22.74
CA GLU A 43 -10.52 1.14 23.18
C GLU A 43 -10.74 -0.07 22.26
N GLU A 44 -11.99 -0.40 21.95
CA GLU A 44 -12.35 -1.48 21.03
C GLU A 44 -11.75 -1.26 19.63
N VAL A 45 -11.85 -0.03 19.12
CA VAL A 45 -11.35 0.32 17.79
C VAL A 45 -9.83 0.29 17.78
N ASN A 46 -9.17 0.85 18.79
CA ASN A 46 -7.71 0.85 18.88
C ASN A 46 -7.14 -0.56 19.02
N GLU A 47 -7.76 -1.41 19.84
CA GLU A 47 -7.37 -2.81 20.00
C GLU A 47 -7.53 -3.58 18.68
N TRP A 48 -8.62 -3.33 17.95
CA TRP A 48 -8.85 -3.95 16.65
C TRP A 48 -7.75 -3.57 15.65
N PHE A 49 -7.44 -2.27 15.50
CA PHE A 49 -6.40 -1.80 14.56
C PHE A 49 -4.98 -2.14 14.99
N THR A 50 -4.72 -2.31 16.29
CA THR A 50 -3.41 -2.77 16.77
C THR A 50 -3.16 -4.24 16.44
N LYS A 51 -4.22 -5.07 16.47
CA LYS A 51 -4.15 -6.49 16.14
C LYS A 51 -4.28 -6.77 14.64
N TYR A 52 -4.90 -5.85 13.91
CA TYR A 52 -5.13 -6.01 12.48
C TYR A 52 -3.85 -5.67 11.71
N THR A 53 -3.15 -6.74 11.36
CA THR A 53 -2.01 -6.71 10.45
C THR A 53 -2.31 -7.68 9.32
N GLU A 54 -2.24 -7.19 8.09
CA GLU A 54 -2.34 -8.02 6.89
C GLU A 54 -1.03 -7.94 6.11
N MET A 55 -0.65 -9.05 5.51
CA MET A 55 0.45 -9.09 4.57
C MET A 55 -0.04 -8.50 3.24
N ASP A 56 0.75 -7.61 2.65
CA ASP A 56 0.49 -6.99 1.36
C ASP A 56 1.72 -7.18 0.45
N PHE A 57 1.51 -6.99 -0.84
CA PHE A 57 2.58 -7.01 -1.82
C PHE A 57 3.45 -5.78 -1.66
N ALA A 58 4.77 -6.00 -1.62
CA ALA A 58 5.69 -4.89 -1.56
C ALA A 58 5.55 -4.00 -2.81
N ARG A 59 5.66 -2.69 -2.59
CA ARG A 59 5.60 -1.66 -3.63
C ARG A 59 7.01 -1.18 -3.95
N ALA A 60 7.16 -0.52 -5.09
CA ALA A 60 8.41 0.14 -5.42
C ALA A 60 8.83 1.11 -4.31
N GLY A 61 10.10 1.07 -3.91
CA GLY A 61 10.63 1.86 -2.80
C GLY A 61 10.58 1.17 -1.44
N ASN A 62 9.82 0.08 -1.26
CA ASN A 62 9.86 -0.72 -0.04
C ASN A 62 11.19 -1.48 0.05
N LYS A 63 11.67 -1.72 1.28
CA LYS A 63 12.80 -2.62 1.51
C LYS A 63 12.32 -4.07 1.50
N ALA A 64 13.04 -4.95 0.82
CA ALA A 64 12.78 -6.38 0.84
C ALA A 64 13.04 -6.95 2.23
N THR A 65 12.08 -7.71 2.77
CA THR A 65 12.18 -8.35 4.10
C THR A 65 12.92 -9.68 4.06
N LEU A 66 13.06 -10.27 2.87
CA LEU A 66 13.70 -11.56 2.65
C LEU A 66 14.27 -11.64 1.23
N THR A 67 15.28 -12.48 1.05
CA THR A 67 15.90 -12.75 -0.26
C THR A 67 15.04 -13.72 -1.06
N VAL A 68 14.74 -13.39 -2.32
CA VAL A 68 13.98 -14.24 -3.25
C VAL A 68 14.79 -14.53 -4.50
N SER A 69 14.99 -15.82 -4.76
CA SER A 69 15.57 -16.35 -5.99
C SER A 69 14.62 -17.35 -6.63
N LEU A 70 14.53 -17.33 -7.96
CA LEU A 70 13.71 -18.24 -8.75
C LEU A 70 14.61 -19.28 -9.42
N ASP A 71 14.25 -20.55 -9.27
CA ASP A 71 14.97 -21.66 -9.90
C ASP A 71 14.57 -21.84 -11.38
N PRO A 72 15.49 -22.27 -12.25
CA PRO A 72 15.19 -22.55 -13.65
C PRO A 72 14.17 -23.70 -13.76
N GLY A 73 13.15 -23.54 -14.61
CA GLY A 73 12.10 -24.55 -14.76
C GLY A 73 10.84 -24.04 -15.45
N PRO A 74 9.88 -24.94 -15.74
CA PRO A 74 8.58 -24.57 -16.29
C PRO A 74 7.75 -23.82 -15.23
N LEU A 75 7.21 -22.67 -15.64
CA LEU A 75 6.31 -21.82 -14.84
C LEU A 75 4.86 -22.04 -15.29
N GLU A 76 4.30 -23.20 -14.92
CA GLU A 76 2.95 -23.62 -15.33
C GLU A 76 1.83 -22.74 -14.76
N GLN A 77 2.11 -21.95 -13.72
CA GLN A 77 1.16 -21.00 -13.14
C GLN A 77 0.84 -19.81 -14.08
N PHE A 78 1.67 -19.56 -15.10
CA PHE A 78 1.45 -18.46 -16.03
C PHE A 78 0.97 -18.94 -17.40
N PRO A 79 -0.05 -18.29 -17.98
CA PRO A 79 -0.46 -18.58 -19.35
C PRO A 79 0.63 -18.14 -20.34
N HIS A 80 0.70 -18.79 -21.49
CA HIS A 80 1.68 -18.49 -22.54
C HIS A 80 1.67 -17.02 -23.02
N SER A 81 0.51 -16.35 -22.93
CA SER A 81 0.33 -14.94 -23.28
C SER A 81 1.05 -13.97 -22.34
N MET A 82 1.38 -14.39 -21.11
CA MET A 82 2.10 -13.58 -20.13
C MET A 82 3.61 -13.61 -20.31
N GLU A 83 4.14 -14.51 -21.15
CA GLU A 83 5.58 -14.65 -21.37
C GLU A 83 6.27 -13.36 -21.84
N PRO A 84 5.73 -12.60 -22.82
CA PRO A 84 6.33 -11.34 -23.23
C PRO A 84 6.39 -10.32 -22.09
N GLN A 85 5.39 -10.31 -21.20
CA GLN A 85 5.36 -9.43 -20.03
C GLN A 85 6.43 -9.83 -19.01
N LEU A 86 6.61 -11.13 -18.75
CA LEU A 86 7.64 -11.62 -17.83
C LEU A 86 9.04 -11.27 -18.37
N ARG A 87 9.26 -11.43 -19.67
CA ARG A 87 10.51 -11.01 -20.33
C ARG A 87 10.74 -9.51 -20.21
N GLN A 88 9.70 -8.69 -20.36
CA GLN A 88 9.80 -7.23 -20.21
C GLN A 88 10.14 -6.81 -18.77
N LEU A 89 9.74 -7.60 -17.77
CA LEU A 89 10.11 -7.41 -16.36
C LEU A 89 11.55 -7.86 -16.05
N GLY A 90 12.30 -8.33 -17.05
CA GLY A 90 13.70 -8.74 -16.90
C GLY A 90 13.90 -10.23 -16.60
N LEU A 91 12.84 -11.03 -16.51
CA LEU A 91 12.98 -12.47 -16.28
C LEU A 91 13.51 -13.18 -17.54
N PRO A 92 14.52 -14.06 -17.42
CA PRO A 92 15.04 -14.85 -18.53
C PRO A 92 14.08 -16.00 -18.89
N THR A 93 12.94 -15.69 -19.51
CA THR A 93 11.93 -16.68 -19.91
C THR A 93 11.91 -16.95 -21.41
N ALA A 94 11.49 -18.16 -21.77
CA ALA A 94 11.11 -18.53 -23.13
C ALA A 94 9.94 -19.50 -23.15
N LEU A 95 9.20 -19.53 -24.27
CA LEU A 95 8.18 -20.55 -24.50
C LEU A 95 8.83 -21.85 -24.98
N LYS A 96 8.77 -22.91 -24.17
CA LYS A 96 9.15 -24.27 -24.58
C LYS A 96 7.89 -25.13 -24.66
N LYS A 97 7.58 -25.62 -25.87
CA LYS A 97 6.37 -26.43 -26.13
C LYS A 97 5.06 -25.78 -25.64
N GLY A 98 4.98 -24.45 -25.72
CA GLY A 98 3.80 -23.69 -25.29
C GLY A 98 3.74 -23.37 -23.79
N VAL A 99 4.72 -23.80 -22.99
CA VAL A 99 4.83 -23.51 -21.55
C VAL A 99 5.91 -22.46 -21.32
N VAL A 100 5.62 -21.47 -20.48
CA VAL A 100 6.60 -20.46 -20.05
C VAL A 100 7.67 -21.17 -19.22
N THR A 101 8.94 -21.06 -19.61
CA THR A 101 10.05 -21.71 -18.91
C THR A 101 11.12 -20.68 -18.57
N LEU A 102 11.53 -20.63 -17.31
CA LEU A 102 12.69 -19.85 -16.87
C LEU A 102 13.97 -20.58 -17.31
N LEU A 103 14.87 -19.86 -17.99
CA LEU A 103 16.05 -20.42 -18.65
C LEU A 103 17.25 -20.60 -17.71
N SER A 104 17.37 -19.73 -16.72
CA SER A 104 18.44 -19.72 -15.71
C SER A 104 17.87 -19.35 -14.36
N ASP A 105 18.66 -19.52 -13.31
CA ASP A 105 18.38 -18.90 -12.03
C ASP A 105 18.25 -17.38 -12.18
N TYR A 106 17.36 -16.79 -11.39
CA TYR A 106 17.14 -15.34 -11.36
C TYR A 106 16.91 -14.87 -9.92
N GLU A 107 17.81 -14.03 -9.44
CA GLU A 107 17.67 -13.38 -8.14
C GLU A 107 16.77 -12.15 -8.29
N VAL A 108 15.61 -12.16 -7.63
CA VAL A 108 14.66 -11.06 -7.69
C VAL A 108 15.11 -9.92 -6.79
N CYS A 109 15.41 -10.20 -5.52
CA CYS A 109 15.88 -9.22 -4.54
C CYS A 109 16.61 -9.89 -3.38
N LYS A 110 17.46 -9.14 -2.68
CA LYS A 110 18.06 -9.55 -1.39
C LYS A 110 17.39 -8.84 -0.23
N GLU A 111 17.40 -9.47 0.93
CA GLU A 111 16.98 -8.84 2.18
C GLU A 111 17.68 -7.50 2.40
N GLY A 112 16.89 -6.45 2.68
CA GLY A 112 17.36 -5.08 2.90
C GLY A 112 17.42 -4.19 1.66
N ASP A 113 17.35 -4.74 0.45
CA ASP A 113 17.42 -3.97 -0.79
C ASP A 113 16.13 -3.17 -1.03
N VAL A 114 16.27 -1.99 -1.65
CA VAL A 114 15.12 -1.19 -2.08
C VAL A 114 14.55 -1.76 -3.38
N LEU A 115 13.28 -2.17 -3.34
CA LEU A 115 12.61 -2.80 -4.46
C LEU A 115 12.32 -1.81 -5.59
N THR A 116 12.72 -2.18 -6.80
CA THR A 116 12.33 -1.51 -8.04
C THR A 116 10.88 -1.84 -8.43
N PRO A 117 10.23 -1.02 -9.28
CA PRO A 117 8.88 -1.32 -9.78
C PRO A 117 8.77 -2.68 -10.47
N GLU A 118 9.80 -3.09 -11.21
CA GLU A 118 9.88 -4.37 -11.90
C GLU A 118 9.94 -5.52 -10.88
N GLN A 119 10.84 -5.45 -9.89
CA GLN A 119 10.96 -6.45 -8.82
C GLN A 119 9.68 -6.59 -8.02
N ALA A 120 9.07 -5.48 -7.58
CA ALA A 120 7.80 -5.49 -6.86
C ALA A 120 6.68 -6.17 -7.68
N ARG A 121 6.66 -5.94 -9.00
CA ARG A 121 5.69 -6.57 -9.90
C ARG A 121 5.95 -8.05 -10.10
N VAL A 122 7.22 -8.48 -10.17
CA VAL A 122 7.59 -9.89 -10.18
C VAL A 122 7.14 -10.56 -8.87
N LEU A 123 7.49 -10.01 -7.71
CA LEU A 123 7.07 -10.54 -6.41
C LEU A 123 5.55 -10.70 -6.32
N LYS A 124 4.79 -9.71 -6.79
CA LYS A 124 3.33 -9.78 -6.87
C LYS A 124 2.81 -10.89 -7.78
N LEU A 125 3.42 -11.10 -8.95
CA LEU A 125 3.03 -12.16 -9.88
C LEU A 125 3.31 -13.56 -9.31
N PHE A 126 4.37 -13.70 -8.52
CA PHE A 126 4.75 -14.96 -7.87
C PHE A 126 4.11 -15.16 -6.48
N GLY A 127 3.34 -14.20 -5.99
CA GLY A 127 2.60 -14.32 -4.73
C GLY A 127 3.42 -14.06 -3.47
N TYR A 128 4.56 -13.39 -3.57
CA TYR A 128 5.38 -13.04 -2.42
C TYR A 128 4.89 -11.74 -1.77
N GLU A 129 4.28 -11.86 -0.60
CA GLU A 129 3.87 -10.75 0.25
C GLU A 129 5.03 -10.37 1.18
N MET A 130 5.51 -9.14 1.06
CA MET A 130 6.71 -8.64 1.76
C MET A 130 6.50 -7.28 2.44
N ALA A 131 5.27 -6.76 2.40
CA ALA A 131 4.91 -5.54 3.10
C ALA A 131 3.90 -5.85 4.20
N GLU A 132 4.09 -5.22 5.35
CA GLU A 132 3.07 -5.23 6.40
C GLU A 132 2.12 -4.05 6.17
N PHE A 133 0.84 -4.33 5.96
CA PHE A 133 -0.18 -3.30 5.92
C PHE A 133 -0.74 -3.09 7.34
N LYS A 134 -0.49 -1.90 7.87
CA LYS A 134 -1.01 -1.46 9.17
C LYS A 134 -1.74 -0.14 9.03
N VAL A 135 -2.89 -0.02 9.68
CA VAL A 135 -3.67 1.22 9.74
C VAL A 135 -3.52 1.85 11.12
N THR A 136 -3.00 3.07 11.14
CA THR A 136 -2.84 3.87 12.35
C THR A 136 -3.94 4.91 12.47
N ILE A 137 -4.56 5.00 13.66
CA ILE A 137 -5.59 6.01 13.93
C ILE A 137 -4.89 7.28 14.41
N LYS A 138 -4.88 8.34 13.58
CA LYS A 138 -4.24 9.61 13.96
C LYS A 138 -5.16 10.57 14.72
N TYR A 139 -6.45 10.54 14.42
CA TYR A 139 -7.42 11.46 14.97
C TYR A 139 -8.75 10.76 15.23
N MET A 140 -9.42 11.16 16.29
CA MET A 140 -10.76 10.69 16.62
C MET A 140 -11.64 11.88 17.01
N TRP A 141 -12.87 11.86 16.51
CA TRP A 141 -13.91 12.80 16.91
C TRP A 141 -15.06 12.03 17.53
N ASP A 142 -15.48 12.47 18.70
CA ASP A 142 -16.62 11.90 19.42
C ASP A 142 -17.86 12.79 19.19
N ALA A 143 -18.92 12.19 18.65
CA ALA A 143 -20.13 12.91 18.27
C ALA A 143 -20.98 13.37 19.46
N GLN A 144 -20.91 12.67 20.59
CA GLN A 144 -21.73 12.95 21.77
C GLN A 144 -21.13 14.08 22.59
N SER A 145 -19.81 14.08 22.75
CA SER A 145 -19.05 15.09 23.48
C SER A 145 -18.60 16.26 22.60
N GLY A 146 -18.65 16.10 21.27
CA GLY A 146 -18.14 17.07 20.31
C GLY A 146 -16.61 17.24 20.35
N ARG A 147 -15.89 16.39 21.08
CA ARG A 147 -14.45 16.52 21.32
C ARG A 147 -13.65 15.91 20.18
N PHE A 148 -12.62 16.63 19.75
CA PHE A 148 -11.62 16.16 18.81
C PHE A 148 -10.34 15.81 19.58
N GLN A 149 -9.84 14.59 19.40
CA GLN A 149 -8.64 14.08 20.05
C GLN A 149 -7.64 13.63 18.97
N GLN A 150 -6.41 14.10 19.09
CA GLN A 150 -5.28 13.53 18.36
C GLN A 150 -4.78 12.32 19.14
N MET A 151 -4.46 11.23 18.44
CA MET A 151 -3.75 10.11 19.03
C MET A 151 -2.28 10.25 18.66
N ASP A 152 -1.40 10.09 19.64
CA ASP A 152 0.04 10.04 19.42
C ASP A 152 0.40 8.64 18.92
N ASP A 153 1.12 8.61 17.79
CA ASP A 153 1.66 7.40 17.19
C ASP A 153 3.05 7.17 17.80
N ASP A 154 3.19 6.21 18.70
CA ASP A 154 4.50 5.76 19.19
C ASP A 154 5.06 4.74 18.18
N LEU A 155 5.41 5.21 16.97
CA LEU A 155 6.12 4.43 15.96
C LEU A 155 7.15 5.31 15.21
N PRO A 156 8.38 4.82 14.98
CA PRO A 156 9.46 5.59 14.41
C PRO A 156 9.16 6.00 12.96
N GLU A 157 9.45 7.26 12.64
CA GLU A 157 9.49 7.77 11.27
C GLU A 157 10.35 6.86 10.38
N SER A 158 9.71 6.14 9.46
CA SER A 158 10.44 5.56 8.33
C SER A 158 10.74 6.68 7.33
N CYS A 159 12.05 6.96 7.25
CA CYS A 159 12.80 7.83 6.34
C CYS A 159 12.01 8.49 5.20
N SER A 160 12.00 9.82 5.27
CA SER A 160 11.72 10.72 4.16
C SER A 160 12.58 10.39 2.94
N VAL A 161 11.98 10.36 1.74
CA VAL A 161 12.76 10.46 0.50
C VAL A 161 12.88 11.94 0.17
N GLU A 162 14.07 12.49 0.34
CA GLU A 162 14.43 13.83 -0.12
C GLU A 162 14.24 13.90 -1.64
N GLY A 163 13.47 14.91 -2.08
CA GLY A 163 13.40 15.27 -3.48
C GLY A 163 14.75 15.81 -3.93
N ALA A 164 15.47 15.03 -4.75
CA ALA A 164 16.59 15.55 -5.50
C ALA A 164 16.07 16.58 -6.51
N GLY A 165 16.26 17.87 -6.20
CA GLY A 165 16.19 18.94 -7.18
C GLY A 165 17.33 18.77 -8.18
N VAL A 166 17.01 18.61 -9.46
CA VAL A 166 17.95 18.84 -10.55
C VAL A 166 17.64 20.22 -11.10
N GLU A 167 18.48 21.19 -10.73
CA GLU A 167 18.60 22.48 -11.42
C GLU A 167 19.15 22.26 -12.83
N GLN A 168 18.52 22.90 -13.81
CA GLN A 168 19.15 23.39 -15.05
C GLN A 168 18.76 24.84 -15.23
#